data_AF-A0A5B8LUM7-F1
#
_entry.id   AF-A0A5B8LUM7-F1
#
_cell.length_a   1.000
_cell.length_b   1.000
_cell.length_c   1.000
_cell.angle_alpha   90.00
_cell.angle_beta   90.00
_cell.angle_gamma   90.00
#
_symmetry.space_group_name_H-M   'P 1'
#
loop_
_entity.id
_entity.type
_entity.pdbx_description
1 polymer ?
#
loop_
_entity_poly.entity_id
_entity_poly.type
_entity_poly.pdbx_seq_one_letter_code
_entity_poly.pdbx_strand_id
1 'polypeptide(L)'
;MPLRARNIGAGPSQCWSMASGIRPMPICHWPPFRPMRRSGRWPTGHQCTSRQYWVGRPRRQRHCGSASRHRCPMIVTISCNSELRRLHLRSKNASWRSREDPMVKRRDVVAGLATLPLAGTLSFMPAWAQQVTLEGDAIATSDGDIIIHPVDHASLVLGFGDAVIYADPVGGAALYEGLPPPTAILVTHGHGDHFDVPTLEAIAGSAPILTSQEVFDKLPEALKANATAIANGADTSLDGIAIRAIAAHNITEDRMQYHPVGVGNGYVLTLGDKQVYIAGDTEPTDDMLALTDIAVAFLPMNLPYTMTPEQAAQAINTFKPAIAYPYHYGDSDLAPLETVGDHTEVRLRDWYASGA
;
A
#
# COMPACT_ATOMS: atom_id res chain seq x y z
N MET A 1 -20.08 -51.97 36.73
CA MET A 1 -18.95 -51.87 37.69
C MET A 1 -18.06 -50.71 37.28
N PRO A 2 -18.03 -49.58 38.02
CA PRO A 2 -17.01 -48.54 37.89
C PRO A 2 -16.07 -48.49 39.12
N LEU A 3 -15.07 -47.59 39.11
CA LEU A 3 -14.02 -47.29 40.13
C LEU A 3 -12.69 -48.01 39.86
N ARG A 4 -11.48 -47.43 39.99
CA ARG A 4 -11.01 -46.26 40.75
C ARG A 4 -9.59 -45.87 40.26
N ALA A 5 -9.28 -44.58 40.28
CA ALA A 5 -7.93 -44.03 40.22
C ALA A 5 -7.11 -44.39 41.48
N ARG A 6 -5.78 -44.47 41.35
CA ARG A 6 -4.84 -44.42 42.48
C ARG A 6 -3.80 -43.34 42.26
N ASN A 7 -3.71 -42.50 43.29
CA ASN A 7 -2.71 -41.48 43.55
C ASN A 7 -1.81 -42.02 44.67
N ILE A 8 -0.48 -41.98 44.52
CA ILE A 8 0.55 -42.12 45.57
C ILE A 8 1.78 -41.43 44.95
N GLY A 9 2.50 -40.48 45.55
CA GLY A 9 2.68 -40.06 46.94
C GLY A 9 4.18 -39.78 47.12
N ALA A 10 4.49 -38.58 47.62
CA ALA A 10 5.79 -37.91 47.67
C ALA A 10 6.95 -38.62 48.42
N GLY A 11 8.17 -38.16 48.13
CA GLY A 11 9.37 -38.29 48.97
C GLY A 11 10.24 -37.02 48.86
N PRO A 12 10.69 -36.39 49.98
CA PRO A 12 11.37 -35.09 49.98
C PRO A 12 12.88 -35.16 50.36
N SER A 13 13.51 -33.96 50.43
CA SER A 13 14.82 -33.60 51.05
C SER A 13 15.99 -33.43 50.04
N GLN A 14 16.88 -32.43 50.04
CA GLN A 14 17.33 -31.37 50.98
C GLN A 14 17.88 -30.17 50.13
N CYS A 15 17.50 -28.91 50.42
CA CYS A 15 18.26 -27.89 51.15
C CYS A 15 19.73 -27.63 50.73
N TRP A 16 20.00 -26.50 50.07
CA TRP A 16 21.11 -25.57 50.43
C TRP A 16 20.64 -24.11 50.22
N SER A 17 20.73 -23.35 51.31
CA SER A 17 20.78 -21.86 51.45
C SER A 17 21.98 -21.29 50.67
N MET A 18 22.18 -20.01 50.33
CA MET A 18 21.75 -18.63 50.62
C MET A 18 22.30 -17.83 49.39
N ALA A 19 21.86 -16.65 48.94
CA ALA A 19 21.74 -15.40 49.66
C ALA A 19 20.99 -14.37 48.80
N SER A 20 20.13 -13.62 49.48
CA SER A 20 19.43 -12.41 49.09
C SER A 20 20.35 -11.21 48.89
N GLY A 21 20.08 -10.38 47.87
CA GLY A 21 20.73 -9.09 47.65
C GLY A 21 19.87 -8.14 46.84
N ILE A 22 18.76 -7.67 47.40
CA ILE A 22 17.95 -6.58 46.86
C ILE A 22 18.66 -5.24 47.17
N ARG A 23 18.85 -4.40 46.15
CA ARG A 23 19.01 -2.94 46.32
C ARG A 23 18.04 -2.23 45.38
N PRO A 24 17.07 -1.44 45.89
CA PRO A 24 16.27 -0.57 45.05
C PRO A 24 17.06 0.71 44.72
N MET A 25 17.03 1.12 43.44
CA MET A 25 17.55 2.41 42.97
C MET A 25 16.66 3.56 43.47
N PRO A 26 17.22 4.76 43.75
CA PRO A 26 16.45 5.90 44.23
C PRO A 26 15.58 6.50 43.11
N ILE A 27 14.30 6.68 43.45
CA ILE A 27 13.30 7.39 42.65
C ILE A 27 13.61 8.89 42.70
N CYS A 28 13.95 9.48 41.56
CA CYS A 28 14.09 10.93 41.43
C CYS A 28 12.71 11.60 41.38
N HIS A 29 12.32 12.24 42.48
CA HIS A 29 11.15 13.12 42.53
C HIS A 29 11.43 14.44 41.79
N TRP A 30 10.69 14.69 40.71
CA TRP A 30 10.55 16.02 40.13
C TRP A 30 9.54 16.84 40.96
N PRO A 31 9.81 18.13 41.24
CA PRO A 31 8.85 19.00 41.92
C PRO A 31 7.67 19.34 40.98
N PRO A 32 6.44 19.44 41.50
CA PRO A 32 5.28 19.80 40.68
C PRO A 32 5.35 21.27 40.24
N PHE A 33 5.13 21.50 38.95
CA PHE A 33 4.92 22.83 38.38
C PHE A 33 3.71 23.50 39.05
N ARG A 34 3.94 24.67 39.66
CA ARG A 34 2.86 25.51 40.19
C ARG A 34 2.14 26.23 39.05
N PRO A 35 0.79 26.19 38.99
CA PRO A 35 0.04 27.00 38.04
C PRO A 35 0.01 28.46 38.52
N MET A 36 0.51 29.36 37.68
CA MET A 36 0.43 30.80 37.92
C MET A 36 -1.02 31.26 37.63
N ARG A 37 -1.81 31.41 38.69
CA ARG A 37 -3.12 32.09 38.64
C ARG A 37 -2.89 33.55 38.26
N ARG A 38 -3.45 33.99 37.12
CA ARG A 38 -3.80 35.40 36.91
C ARG A 38 -5.31 35.52 36.84
N SER A 39 -5.85 36.18 37.85
CA SER A 39 -7.20 36.70 37.93
C SER A 39 -7.42 37.79 36.87
N GLY A 40 -8.40 37.58 36.00
CA GLY A 40 -8.92 38.58 35.08
C GLY A 40 -10.45 38.56 35.13
N ARG A 41 -11.02 39.70 35.53
CA ARG A 41 -12.45 39.95 35.72
C ARG A 41 -13.16 40.01 34.35
N TRP A 42 -14.25 39.26 34.20
CA TRP A 42 -15.12 39.31 33.01
C TRP A 42 -15.97 40.58 33.00
N PRO A 43 -16.24 41.13 31.81
CA PRO A 43 -17.59 41.56 31.48
C PRO A 43 -18.08 40.91 30.17
N THR A 44 -19.28 40.36 30.28
CA THR A 44 -20.37 40.23 29.30
C THR A 44 -20.11 40.68 27.85
N GLY A 45 -20.50 39.82 26.90
CA GLY A 45 -21.17 40.28 25.67
C GLY A 45 -20.59 39.78 24.35
N HIS A 46 -21.21 38.74 23.82
CA HIS A 46 -21.40 38.40 22.41
C HIS A 46 -20.23 38.03 21.48
N GLN A 47 -20.53 36.99 20.70
CA GLN A 47 -19.74 36.28 19.71
C GLN A 47 -19.46 37.11 18.45
N CYS A 48 -18.31 36.90 17.82
CA CYS A 48 -18.23 36.60 16.38
C CYS A 48 -16.82 36.13 15.98
N THR A 49 -16.78 35.54 14.80
CA THR A 49 -15.90 34.51 14.26
C THR A 49 -14.51 34.96 13.78
N SER A 50 -13.65 33.94 13.59
CA SER A 50 -12.41 33.91 12.78
C SER A 50 -11.16 34.62 13.35
N ARG A 51 -10.23 33.82 13.90
CA ARG A 51 -8.83 34.22 14.09
C ARG A 51 -7.98 33.59 12.98
N GLN A 52 -7.42 34.45 12.15
CA GLN A 52 -6.29 34.15 11.28
C GLN A 52 -5.03 33.97 12.13
N TYR A 53 -4.26 32.91 11.88
CA TYR A 53 -2.93 32.74 12.45
C TYR A 53 -1.91 33.50 11.59
N TRP A 54 -1.19 34.44 12.20
CA TRP A 54 0.04 35.02 11.65
C TRP A 54 1.24 34.31 12.29
N VAL A 55 2.06 33.69 11.44
CA VAL A 55 3.36 33.13 11.78
C VAL A 55 4.37 34.27 11.96
N GLY A 56 4.90 34.44 13.16
CA GLY A 56 5.99 35.38 13.43
C GLY A 56 7.34 34.77 13.08
N ARG A 57 8.05 35.34 12.09
CA ARG A 57 9.50 35.12 11.91
C ARG A 57 10.31 36.12 12.77
N PRO A 58 11.45 35.73 13.34
CA PRO A 58 12.34 36.64 14.06
C PRO A 58 13.26 37.45 13.14
N ARG A 59 13.81 38.51 13.74
CA ARG A 59 14.51 39.67 13.17
C ARG A 59 15.87 39.39 12.50
N ARG A 60 16.03 40.03 11.33
CA ARG A 60 17.14 40.87 10.79
C ARG A 60 18.62 40.54 11.11
N GLN A 61 19.38 40.30 10.04
CA GLN A 61 20.77 40.77 9.84
C GLN A 61 20.81 42.01 8.91
N ARG A 62 22.00 42.61 8.78
CA ARG A 62 22.30 44.03 8.49
C ARG A 62 22.51 44.38 7.01
N HIS A 63 22.21 45.66 6.73
CA HIS A 63 22.90 46.67 5.88
C HIS A 63 22.88 46.67 4.33
N CYS A 64 22.60 47.90 3.85
CA CYS A 64 23.03 48.64 2.65
C CYS A 64 22.55 48.25 1.25
N GLY A 65 21.93 49.23 0.58
CA GLY A 65 21.71 49.23 -0.88
C GLY A 65 20.61 50.22 -1.30
N SER A 66 21.01 51.27 -2.00
CA SER A 66 20.22 52.41 -2.45
C SER A 66 19.26 52.12 -3.62
N ALA A 67 18.34 53.07 -3.81
CA ALA A 67 17.72 53.51 -5.05
C ALA A 67 16.31 52.98 -5.39
N SER A 68 15.50 53.95 -5.79
CA SER A 68 14.08 53.92 -6.08
C SER A 68 13.78 53.42 -7.50
N ARG A 69 12.63 52.75 -7.67
CA ARG A 69 11.53 53.14 -8.57
C ARG A 69 10.41 52.09 -8.57
N HIS A 70 9.20 52.60 -8.67
CA HIS A 70 7.90 51.93 -8.63
C HIS A 70 7.70 50.88 -9.73
N ARG A 71 6.99 49.79 -9.39
CA ARG A 71 5.85 49.21 -10.15
C ARG A 71 5.09 48.19 -9.27
N CYS A 72 3.76 48.25 -9.35
CA CYS A 72 2.77 47.50 -8.57
C CYS A 72 2.78 45.98 -8.85
N PRO A 73 2.33 45.14 -7.88
CA PRO A 73 1.99 43.74 -8.15
C PRO A 73 0.56 43.61 -8.72
N MET A 74 0.40 42.70 -9.68
CA MET A 74 -0.91 42.22 -10.13
C MET A 74 -1.56 41.39 -9.01
N ILE A 75 -2.75 41.81 -8.59
CA ILE A 75 -3.69 41.02 -7.80
C ILE A 75 -4.56 40.27 -8.80
N VAL A 76 -4.50 38.94 -8.78
CA VAL A 76 -5.48 38.08 -9.44
C VAL A 76 -6.62 37.85 -8.47
N THR A 77 -7.76 38.49 -8.71
CA THR A 77 -9.04 38.22 -8.04
C THR A 77 -9.75 37.09 -8.77
N ILE A 78 -9.93 35.94 -8.09
CA ILE A 78 -10.87 34.90 -8.54
C ILE A 78 -12.27 35.32 -8.10
N SER A 79 -13.12 35.62 -9.07
CA SER A 79 -14.54 35.92 -8.87
C SER A 79 -15.32 34.61 -8.80
N CYS A 80 -16.00 34.39 -7.68
CA CYS A 80 -17.01 33.35 -7.51
C CYS A 80 -18.32 33.88 -8.07
N ASN A 81 -18.91 33.20 -9.07
CA ASN A 81 -20.25 33.52 -9.55
C ASN A 81 -21.15 32.29 -9.46
N SER A 82 -22.18 32.41 -8.62
CA SER A 82 -23.27 31.47 -8.47
C SER A 82 -24.39 31.83 -9.43
N GLU A 83 -24.75 30.94 -10.36
CA GLU A 83 -26.07 30.99 -11.01
C GLU A 83 -26.81 29.66 -10.82
N LEU A 84 -27.90 29.76 -10.07
CA LEU A 84 -28.98 28.78 -9.97
C LEU A 84 -29.79 28.80 -11.26
N ARG A 85 -29.88 27.68 -11.98
CA ARG A 85 -30.98 27.42 -12.93
C ARG A 85 -31.73 26.15 -12.57
N ARG A 86 -32.94 26.39 -12.06
CA ARG A 86 -34.07 25.45 -11.97
C ARG A 86 -34.44 24.98 -13.38
N LEU A 87 -34.39 23.68 -13.64
CA LEU A 87 -35.03 23.06 -14.80
C LEU A 87 -36.23 22.23 -14.32
N HIS A 88 -37.41 22.64 -14.79
CA HIS A 88 -38.68 21.93 -14.64
C HIS A 88 -38.64 20.63 -15.44
N LEU A 89 -38.82 19.49 -14.77
CA LEU A 89 -39.23 18.24 -15.41
C LEU A 89 -40.75 18.24 -15.57
N ARG A 90 -41.20 18.29 -16.82
CA ARG A 90 -42.61 18.13 -17.20
C ARG A 90 -42.80 16.73 -17.80
N SER A 91 -43.69 15.96 -17.19
CA SER A 91 -44.15 14.66 -17.68
C SER A 91 -44.80 14.74 -19.05
N LYS A 92 -44.57 13.74 -19.91
CA LYS A 92 -45.59 13.26 -20.86
C LYS A 92 -45.54 11.75 -20.96
N ASN A 93 -46.65 11.15 -20.56
CA ASN A 93 -47.07 9.81 -20.91
C ASN A 93 -47.18 9.68 -22.43
N ALA A 94 -46.70 8.59 -22.99
CA ALA A 94 -47.20 8.04 -24.24
C ALA A 94 -47.17 6.52 -24.14
N SER A 95 -48.27 5.93 -24.58
CA SER A 95 -48.71 4.58 -24.29
C SER A 95 -48.93 3.83 -25.60
N TRP A 96 -48.97 2.49 -25.50
CA TRP A 96 -49.59 1.54 -26.44
C TRP A 96 -48.98 1.38 -27.84
N ARG A 97 -48.34 0.22 -28.11
CA ARG A 97 -49.01 -0.98 -28.68
C ARG A 97 -47.99 -2.06 -29.08
N SER A 98 -48.29 -3.26 -28.61
CA SER A 98 -47.83 -4.56 -29.11
C SER A 98 -48.39 -4.86 -30.52
N ARG A 99 -47.60 -5.58 -31.33
CA ARG A 99 -47.98 -6.49 -32.43
C ARG A 99 -46.69 -7.17 -32.89
N GLU A 100 -46.41 -8.40 -32.48
CA GLU A 100 -46.86 -9.67 -33.11
C GLU A 100 -46.34 -9.79 -34.56
N ASP A 101 -45.41 -10.74 -34.73
CA ASP A 101 -44.81 -11.21 -35.98
C ASP A 101 -45.85 -11.68 -37.01
N PRO A 102 -45.43 -11.88 -38.27
CA PRO A 102 -45.44 -13.26 -38.73
C PRO A 102 -44.20 -13.69 -39.53
N MET A 103 -43.75 -14.89 -39.17
CA MET A 103 -42.89 -15.77 -39.93
C MET A 103 -43.39 -15.97 -41.37
N VAL A 104 -42.51 -15.76 -42.36
CA VAL A 104 -42.67 -16.32 -43.71
C VAL A 104 -41.79 -17.55 -43.85
N LYS A 105 -42.41 -18.72 -44.00
CA LYS A 105 -41.76 -19.99 -44.35
C LYS A 105 -41.65 -20.12 -45.87
N ARG A 106 -40.40 -20.41 -46.30
CA ARG A 106 -39.92 -21.18 -47.48
C ARG A 106 -40.93 -21.50 -48.61
N ARG A 107 -40.57 -21.14 -49.85
CA ARG A 107 -40.20 -22.08 -50.94
C ARG A 107 -39.85 -21.39 -52.28
N ASP A 108 -38.71 -21.84 -52.81
CA ASP A 108 -38.35 -22.15 -54.22
C ASP A 108 -38.54 -21.12 -55.34
N VAL A 109 -37.44 -20.64 -55.93
CA VAL A 109 -37.14 -20.70 -57.40
C VAL A 109 -35.62 -20.68 -57.64
N VAL A 110 -35.20 -21.55 -58.57
CA VAL A 110 -33.85 -21.90 -59.00
C VAL A 110 -33.34 -21.02 -60.17
N ALA A 111 -32.00 -20.95 -60.27
CA ALA A 111 -31.17 -20.67 -61.45
C ALA A 111 -30.84 -19.22 -61.87
N GLY A 112 -29.56 -18.90 -61.69
CA GLY A 112 -28.69 -18.53 -62.83
C GLY A 112 -28.23 -17.08 -62.88
N LEU A 113 -26.95 -16.83 -62.56
CA LEU A 113 -25.99 -16.17 -63.45
C LEU A 113 -24.65 -15.98 -62.75
N ALA A 114 -23.60 -16.43 -63.42
CA ALA A 114 -22.22 -16.30 -63.04
C ALA A 114 -21.79 -14.83 -62.99
N THR A 115 -21.38 -14.37 -61.81
CA THR A 115 -20.39 -13.31 -61.66
C THR A 115 -19.45 -13.74 -60.53
N LEU A 116 -18.22 -14.10 -60.89
CA LEU A 116 -17.09 -14.19 -59.98
C LEU A 116 -16.54 -12.77 -59.82
N PRO A 117 -16.71 -12.09 -58.68
CA PRO A 117 -15.67 -11.24 -58.15
C PRO A 117 -14.88 -12.04 -57.11
N LEU A 118 -13.56 -11.98 -57.26
CA LEU A 118 -12.54 -12.51 -56.36
C LEU A 118 -13.05 -12.74 -54.93
N ALA A 119 -12.94 -13.98 -54.46
CA ALA A 119 -12.90 -14.26 -53.04
C ALA A 119 -11.77 -13.42 -52.44
N GLY A 120 -12.11 -12.26 -51.89
CA GLY A 120 -11.28 -11.56 -50.93
C GLY A 120 -11.18 -12.50 -49.74
N THR A 121 -10.11 -13.29 -49.70
CA THR A 121 -9.65 -13.88 -48.47
C THR A 121 -9.36 -12.72 -47.54
N LEU A 122 -10.35 -12.35 -46.73
CA LEU A 122 -10.13 -11.67 -45.47
C LEU A 122 -9.12 -12.54 -44.74
N SER A 123 -7.85 -12.18 -44.92
CA SER A 123 -6.77 -12.65 -44.09
C SER A 123 -7.12 -12.09 -42.72
N PHE A 124 -7.87 -12.87 -41.94
CA PHE A 124 -7.88 -12.75 -40.50
C PHE A 124 -6.44 -13.04 -40.07
N MET A 125 -5.58 -12.03 -40.19
CA MET A 125 -4.38 -12.00 -39.39
C MET A 125 -4.90 -11.90 -37.96
N PRO A 126 -4.73 -12.93 -37.11
CA PRO A 126 -4.87 -12.68 -35.69
C PRO A 126 -3.92 -11.51 -35.43
N ALA A 127 -4.46 -10.39 -34.92
CA ALA A 127 -3.61 -9.39 -34.32
C ALA A 127 -2.87 -10.15 -33.22
N TRP A 128 -1.61 -10.48 -33.46
CA TRP A 128 -0.73 -10.96 -32.43
C TRP A 128 -0.70 -9.81 -31.44
N ALA A 129 -1.49 -9.92 -30.37
CA ALA A 129 -1.42 -8.98 -29.27
C ALA A 129 0.06 -8.96 -28.89
N GLN A 130 0.73 -7.83 -29.12
CA GLN A 130 2.07 -7.64 -28.60
C GLN A 130 1.90 -7.76 -27.10
N GLN A 131 2.33 -8.89 -26.54
CA GLN A 131 2.32 -9.11 -25.11
C GLN A 131 3.25 -8.03 -24.56
N VAL A 132 2.67 -7.07 -23.84
CA VAL A 132 3.43 -6.03 -23.17
C VAL A 132 4.40 -6.76 -22.25
N THR A 133 5.69 -6.61 -22.51
CA THR A 133 6.73 -7.19 -21.67
C THR A 133 6.97 -6.24 -20.51
N LEU A 134 6.82 -6.73 -19.28
CA LEU A 134 7.22 -5.98 -18.10
C LEU A 134 8.74 -5.82 -18.11
N GLU A 135 9.23 -4.58 -18.01
CA GLU A 135 10.66 -4.28 -17.88
C GLU A 135 11.03 -4.13 -16.40
N GLY A 136 12.23 -4.56 -16.01
CA GLY A 136 12.65 -4.47 -14.62
C GLY A 136 13.89 -5.30 -14.30
N ASP A 137 14.24 -5.38 -13.01
CA ASP A 137 15.28 -6.29 -12.56
C ASP A 137 14.81 -7.73 -12.68
N ALA A 138 15.61 -8.59 -13.31
CA ALA A 138 15.30 -10.01 -13.44
C ALA A 138 16.01 -10.84 -12.37
N ILE A 139 15.26 -11.67 -11.65
CA ILE A 139 15.77 -12.65 -10.68
C ILE A 139 15.43 -14.05 -11.17
N ALA A 140 16.46 -14.84 -11.49
CA ALA A 140 16.25 -16.21 -11.96
C ALA A 140 15.68 -17.12 -10.87
N THR A 141 14.73 -17.97 -11.26
CA THR A 141 14.15 -19.03 -10.42
C THR A 141 14.16 -20.37 -11.16
N SER A 142 13.69 -21.44 -10.52
CA SER A 142 13.44 -22.74 -11.16
C SER A 142 12.45 -22.69 -12.33
N ASP A 143 11.51 -21.75 -12.33
CA ASP A 143 10.32 -21.77 -13.20
C ASP A 143 10.14 -20.43 -13.97
N GLY A 144 11.26 -19.79 -14.31
CA GLY A 144 11.30 -18.51 -15.03
C GLY A 144 11.85 -17.38 -14.18
N ASP A 145 11.99 -16.20 -14.77
CA ASP A 145 12.51 -15.04 -14.05
C ASP A 145 11.38 -14.30 -13.33
N ILE A 146 11.65 -13.83 -12.11
CA ILE A 146 10.85 -12.80 -11.46
C ILE A 146 11.32 -11.46 -12.00
N ILE A 147 10.41 -10.67 -12.57
CA ILE A 147 10.68 -9.31 -13.02
C ILE A 147 10.17 -8.34 -11.96
N ILE A 148 11.04 -7.46 -11.47
CA ILE A 148 10.71 -6.44 -10.47
C ILE A 148 10.68 -5.07 -11.15
N HIS A 149 9.52 -4.45 -11.15
CA HIS A 149 9.29 -3.11 -11.70
C HIS A 149 8.84 -2.15 -10.60
N PRO A 150 9.74 -1.29 -10.08
CA PRO A 150 9.37 -0.19 -9.19
C PRO A 150 8.44 0.79 -9.93
N VAL A 151 7.39 1.28 -9.25
CA VAL A 151 6.48 2.29 -9.81
C VAL A 151 6.68 3.62 -9.10
N ASP A 152 6.27 3.69 -7.83
CA ASP A 152 6.37 4.92 -7.03
C ASP A 152 6.23 4.57 -5.54
N HIS A 153 7.00 5.21 -4.67
CA HIS A 153 6.94 5.09 -3.22
C HIS A 153 7.12 3.65 -2.68
N ALA A 154 6.02 2.90 -2.55
CA ALA A 154 5.97 1.50 -2.19
C ALA A 154 5.23 0.63 -3.23
N SER A 155 4.68 1.24 -4.28
CA SER A 155 4.04 0.56 -5.39
C SER A 155 5.08 -0.13 -6.27
N LEU A 156 4.85 -1.41 -6.56
CA LEU A 156 5.64 -2.16 -7.52
C LEU A 156 4.77 -3.16 -8.30
N VAL A 157 5.29 -3.56 -9.46
CA VAL A 157 4.75 -4.67 -10.25
C VAL A 157 5.76 -5.80 -10.28
N LEU A 158 5.30 -7.00 -9.96
CA LEU A 158 6.06 -8.25 -10.09
C LEU A 158 5.52 -9.04 -11.29
N GLY A 159 6.39 -9.41 -12.21
CA GLY A 159 6.10 -10.36 -13.28
C GLY A 159 6.68 -11.73 -12.97
N PHE A 160 5.93 -12.80 -13.18
CA PHE A 160 6.43 -14.17 -13.04
C PHE A 160 5.61 -15.14 -13.91
N GLY A 161 6.20 -15.64 -15.00
CA GLY A 161 5.46 -16.41 -16.01
C GLY A 161 4.32 -15.57 -16.61
N ASP A 162 3.08 -16.05 -16.49
CA ASP A 162 1.88 -15.30 -16.90
C ASP A 162 1.32 -14.41 -15.78
N ALA A 163 1.83 -14.51 -14.55
CA ALA A 163 1.35 -13.72 -13.42
C ALA A 163 1.92 -12.31 -13.44
N VAL A 164 1.06 -11.33 -13.18
CA VAL A 164 1.40 -9.91 -13.05
C VAL A 164 0.77 -9.39 -11.76
N ILE A 165 1.59 -9.19 -10.75
CA ILE A 165 1.16 -8.92 -9.38
C ILE A 165 1.46 -7.47 -9.06
N TYR A 166 0.42 -6.69 -8.80
CA TYR A 166 0.57 -5.30 -8.39
C TYR A 166 0.53 -5.25 -6.87
N ALA A 167 1.53 -4.65 -6.25
CA ALA A 167 1.57 -4.42 -4.81
C ALA A 167 1.37 -2.94 -4.51
N ASP A 168 0.41 -2.66 -3.63
CA ASP A 168 0.06 -1.31 -3.15
C ASP A 168 -0.08 -0.27 -4.27
N PRO A 169 -0.89 -0.52 -5.33
CA PRO A 169 -0.95 0.41 -6.44
C PRO A 169 -1.68 1.71 -6.07
N VAL A 170 -0.97 2.83 -6.09
CA VAL A 170 -1.50 4.18 -5.88
C VAL A 170 -1.06 5.16 -6.98
N GLY A 171 -1.54 6.41 -6.91
CA GLY A 171 -1.06 7.52 -7.76
C GLY A 171 -1.77 7.70 -9.11
N GLY A 172 -2.82 6.91 -9.36
CA GLY A 172 -3.69 7.00 -10.53
C GLY A 172 -3.27 6.09 -11.68
N ALA A 173 -4.22 5.81 -12.58
CA ALA A 173 -4.01 4.89 -13.71
C ALA A 173 -2.85 5.26 -14.64
N ALA A 174 -2.52 6.56 -14.73
CA ALA A 174 -1.45 7.07 -15.59
C ALA A 174 -0.07 6.47 -15.25
N LEU A 175 0.20 6.16 -13.97
CA LEU A 175 1.45 5.51 -13.56
C LEU A 175 1.56 4.05 -14.01
N TYR A 176 0.43 3.44 -14.40
CA TYR A 176 0.35 2.05 -14.84
C TYR A 176 0.05 1.92 -16.33
N GLU A 177 0.00 3.04 -17.07
CA GLU A 177 -0.19 3.03 -18.51
C GLU A 177 0.99 2.33 -19.20
N GLY A 178 0.69 1.40 -20.10
CA GLY A 178 1.71 0.65 -20.81
C GLY A 178 2.33 -0.50 -20.02
N LEU A 179 1.90 -0.74 -18.77
CA LEU A 179 2.21 -1.97 -18.03
C LEU A 179 1.18 -3.07 -18.36
N PRO A 180 1.54 -4.37 -18.23
CA PRO A 180 0.58 -5.45 -18.40
C PRO A 180 -0.54 -5.36 -17.35
N PRO A 181 -1.81 -5.69 -17.70
CA PRO A 181 -2.90 -5.67 -16.71
C PRO A 181 -2.60 -6.63 -15.55
N PRO A 182 -3.00 -6.29 -14.30
CA PRO A 182 -2.77 -7.15 -13.16
C PRO A 182 -3.55 -8.47 -13.32
N THR A 183 -2.90 -9.58 -12.98
CA THR A 183 -3.57 -10.86 -12.73
C THR A 183 -3.88 -11.04 -11.25
N ALA A 184 -3.19 -10.31 -10.37
CA ALA A 184 -3.40 -10.29 -8.94
C ALA A 184 -3.02 -8.92 -8.34
N ILE A 185 -3.69 -8.52 -7.26
CA ILE A 185 -3.35 -7.29 -6.53
C ILE A 185 -3.18 -7.61 -5.04
N LEU A 186 -2.13 -7.06 -4.44
CA LEU A 186 -1.88 -7.06 -3.01
C LEU A 186 -2.05 -5.65 -2.45
N VAL A 187 -2.78 -5.51 -1.35
CA VAL A 187 -2.84 -4.26 -0.57
C VAL A 187 -2.43 -4.57 0.87
N THR A 188 -1.38 -3.91 1.34
CA THR A 188 -0.75 -4.17 2.65
C THR A 188 -1.58 -3.60 3.80
N HIS A 189 -2.04 -2.34 3.69
CA HIS A 189 -2.80 -1.65 4.73
C HIS A 189 -3.60 -0.46 4.18
N GLY A 190 -4.42 0.18 5.03
CA GLY A 190 -5.44 1.14 4.60
C GLY A 190 -5.03 2.61 4.52
N HIS A 191 -3.73 2.95 4.50
CA HIS A 191 -3.28 4.33 4.28
C HIS A 191 -3.26 4.70 2.79
N GLY A 192 -3.47 5.97 2.47
CA GLY A 192 -3.74 6.42 1.09
C GLY A 192 -2.55 6.33 0.13
N ASP A 193 -1.34 6.21 0.66
CA ASP A 193 -0.07 5.95 -0.04
C ASP A 193 0.16 4.46 -0.34
N HIS A 194 -0.74 3.58 0.11
CA HIS A 194 -0.76 2.14 -0.23
C HIS A 194 -2.13 1.64 -0.74
N PHE A 195 -3.20 2.35 -0.38
CA PHE A 195 -4.58 2.01 -0.68
C PHE A 195 -5.32 3.20 -1.31
N ASP A 196 -5.41 3.19 -2.64
CA ASP A 196 -6.07 4.22 -3.43
C ASP A 196 -7.21 3.63 -4.27
N VAL A 197 -8.45 3.80 -3.81
CA VAL A 197 -9.66 3.27 -4.48
C VAL A 197 -9.78 3.74 -5.93
N PRO A 198 -9.62 5.04 -6.28
CA PRO A 198 -9.57 5.48 -7.68
C PRO A 198 -8.59 4.72 -8.56
N THR A 199 -7.38 4.46 -8.07
CA THR A 199 -6.38 3.67 -8.82
C THR A 199 -6.87 2.24 -9.01
N LEU A 200 -7.32 1.58 -7.93
CA LEU A 200 -7.84 0.22 -7.97
C LEU A 200 -9.03 0.07 -8.93
N GLU A 201 -10.00 0.99 -8.90
CA GLU A 201 -11.15 0.98 -9.81
C GLU A 201 -10.73 1.11 -11.27
N ALA A 202 -9.64 1.83 -11.55
CA ALA A 202 -9.16 2.05 -12.90
C ALA A 202 -8.36 0.87 -13.47
N ILE A 203 -7.61 0.14 -12.63
CA ILE A 203 -6.64 -0.87 -13.10
C ILE A 203 -7.01 -2.31 -12.76
N ALA A 204 -7.82 -2.56 -11.73
CA ALA A 204 -7.99 -3.91 -11.19
C ALA A 204 -8.72 -4.86 -12.14
N GLY A 205 -9.67 -4.34 -12.94
CA GLY A 205 -10.48 -5.18 -13.82
C GLY A 205 -11.17 -6.31 -13.05
N SER A 206 -10.83 -7.56 -13.38
CA SER A 206 -11.31 -8.77 -12.68
C SER A 206 -10.25 -9.46 -11.81
N ALA A 207 -9.08 -8.84 -11.62
CA ALA A 207 -8.01 -9.41 -10.83
C ALA A 207 -8.48 -9.62 -9.37
N PRO A 208 -8.23 -10.79 -8.76
CA PRO A 208 -8.46 -10.96 -7.34
C PRO A 208 -7.54 -10.06 -6.52
N ILE A 209 -8.07 -9.51 -5.44
CA ILE A 209 -7.37 -8.57 -4.56
C ILE A 209 -7.21 -9.21 -3.18
N LEU A 210 -5.99 -9.36 -2.70
CA LEU A 210 -5.70 -9.83 -1.34
C LEU A 210 -5.35 -8.65 -0.46
N THR A 211 -6.01 -8.53 0.69
CA THR A 211 -5.86 -7.36 1.56
C THR A 211 -5.80 -7.72 3.04
N SER A 212 -5.44 -6.76 3.89
CA SER A 212 -5.78 -6.85 5.32
C SER A 212 -7.28 -6.73 5.55
N GLN A 213 -7.76 -7.13 6.73
CA GLN A 213 -9.18 -7.01 7.09
C GLN A 213 -9.65 -5.55 7.07
N GLU A 214 -8.80 -4.62 7.54
CA GLU A 214 -9.13 -3.20 7.58
C GLU A 214 -9.37 -2.62 6.18
N VAL A 215 -8.52 -2.99 5.20
CA VAL A 215 -8.69 -2.57 3.80
C VAL A 215 -9.96 -3.19 3.22
N PHE A 216 -10.19 -4.49 3.45
CA PHE A 216 -11.36 -5.19 2.94
C PHE A 216 -12.67 -4.53 3.39
N ASP A 217 -12.71 -4.03 4.61
CA ASP A 217 -13.88 -3.33 5.16
C ASP A 217 -14.11 -1.95 4.55
N LYS A 218 -13.05 -1.31 4.00
CA LYS A 218 -13.11 -0.01 3.33
C LYS A 218 -13.37 -0.11 1.82
N LEU A 219 -13.23 -1.29 1.21
CA LEU A 219 -13.42 -1.47 -0.23
C LEU A 219 -14.88 -1.20 -0.65
N PRO A 220 -15.10 -0.46 -1.76
CA PRO A 220 -16.40 -0.41 -2.41
C PRO A 220 -16.86 -1.81 -2.84
N GLU A 221 -18.18 -2.05 -2.85
CA GLU A 221 -18.78 -3.36 -3.17
C GLU A 221 -18.27 -3.98 -4.48
N ALA A 222 -18.02 -3.16 -5.51
CA ALA A 222 -17.54 -3.63 -6.80
C ALA A 222 -16.13 -4.25 -6.72
N LEU A 223 -15.21 -3.60 -6.00
CA LEU A 223 -13.86 -4.15 -5.78
C LEU A 223 -13.89 -5.28 -4.74
N LYS A 224 -14.71 -5.11 -3.70
CA LYS A 224 -14.87 -6.08 -2.61
C LYS A 224 -15.34 -7.45 -3.12
N ALA A 225 -16.13 -7.49 -4.19
CA ALA A 225 -16.60 -8.72 -4.83
C ALA A 225 -15.46 -9.62 -5.36
N ASN A 226 -14.30 -9.04 -5.69
CA ASN A 226 -13.11 -9.76 -6.12
C ASN A 226 -12.01 -9.77 -5.05
N ALA A 227 -12.29 -9.27 -3.84
CA ALA A 227 -11.30 -9.14 -2.78
C ALA A 227 -11.43 -10.25 -1.74
N THR A 228 -10.36 -10.53 -1.02
CA THR A 228 -10.34 -11.41 0.14
C THR A 228 -9.41 -10.83 1.20
N ALA A 229 -9.89 -10.81 2.45
CA ALA A 229 -9.06 -10.45 3.59
C ALA A 229 -8.25 -11.65 4.08
N ILE A 230 -7.01 -11.42 4.48
CA ILE A 230 -6.17 -12.40 5.16
C ILE A 230 -5.63 -11.84 6.47
N ALA A 231 -5.65 -12.67 7.52
CA ALA A 231 -5.12 -12.33 8.84
C ALA A 231 -3.60 -12.53 8.88
N ASN A 232 -2.92 -11.78 9.75
CA ASN A 232 -1.49 -11.99 10.02
C ASN A 232 -1.21 -13.46 10.40
N GLY A 233 -0.13 -14.03 9.87
CA GLY A 233 0.31 -15.40 10.13
C GLY A 233 -0.42 -16.48 9.33
N ALA A 234 -1.44 -16.12 8.54
CA ALA A 234 -2.15 -17.08 7.70
C ALA A 234 -1.48 -17.27 6.32
N ASP A 235 -1.65 -18.46 5.75
CA ASP A 235 -1.26 -18.81 4.39
C ASP A 235 -2.51 -18.85 3.48
N THR A 236 -2.35 -18.49 2.21
CA THR A 236 -3.36 -18.57 1.16
C THR A 236 -2.71 -18.80 -0.21
N SER A 237 -3.53 -18.85 -1.26
CA SER A 237 -3.06 -18.69 -2.63
C SER A 237 -3.84 -17.60 -3.36
N LEU A 238 -3.15 -16.84 -4.20
CA LEU A 238 -3.72 -15.82 -5.07
C LEU A 238 -3.18 -16.06 -6.47
N ASP A 239 -4.07 -16.30 -7.44
CA ASP A 239 -3.68 -16.61 -8.83
C ASP A 239 -2.67 -17.78 -8.94
N GLY A 240 -2.84 -18.81 -8.09
CA GLY A 240 -1.96 -19.99 -8.08
C GLY A 240 -0.62 -19.78 -7.35
N ILE A 241 -0.30 -18.57 -6.91
CA ILE A 241 0.90 -18.24 -6.14
C ILE A 241 0.61 -18.46 -4.66
N ALA A 242 1.50 -19.14 -3.94
CA ALA A 242 1.37 -19.31 -2.50
C ALA A 242 1.82 -18.02 -1.78
N ILE A 243 0.99 -17.54 -0.85
CA ILE A 243 1.21 -16.29 -0.13
C ILE A 243 1.04 -16.52 1.37
N ARG A 244 1.98 -16.02 2.17
CA ARG A 244 1.86 -15.90 3.63
C ARG A 244 1.74 -14.44 4.03
N ALA A 245 0.75 -14.11 4.85
CA ALA A 245 0.64 -12.80 5.47
C ALA A 245 1.51 -12.73 6.73
N ILE A 246 2.34 -11.70 6.82
CA ILE A 246 3.24 -11.41 7.96
C ILE A 246 2.72 -10.16 8.67
N ALA A 247 2.81 -10.10 10.00
CA ALA A 247 2.40 -8.91 10.73
C ALA A 247 3.29 -7.71 10.36
N ALA A 248 2.66 -6.61 9.92
CA ALA A 248 3.32 -5.33 9.64
C ALA A 248 2.75 -4.27 10.60
N HIS A 249 3.60 -3.78 11.50
CA HIS A 249 3.21 -2.80 12.51
C HIS A 249 4.42 -2.06 13.09
N ASN A 250 4.19 -0.94 13.75
CA ASN A 250 5.20 -0.27 14.56
C ASN A 250 5.46 -1.06 15.85
N ILE A 251 6.65 -0.90 16.43
CA ILE A 251 7.05 -1.45 17.73
C ILE A 251 7.43 -0.33 18.71
N THR A 252 7.76 0.85 18.20
CA THR A 252 8.02 2.04 19.01
C THR A 252 6.69 2.56 19.57
N GLU A 253 6.59 2.68 20.89
CA GLU A 253 5.33 3.01 21.60
C GLU A 253 4.63 4.26 21.03
N ASP A 254 5.37 5.35 20.83
CA ASP A 254 4.83 6.61 20.28
C ASP A 254 4.44 6.52 18.79
N ARG A 255 4.85 5.47 18.07
CA ARG A 255 4.55 5.27 16.64
C ARG A 255 3.43 4.27 16.40
N MET A 256 2.99 3.54 17.43
CA MET A 256 1.87 2.59 17.35
C MET A 256 0.58 3.17 16.78
N GLN A 257 0.42 4.50 16.84
CA GLN A 257 -0.71 5.22 16.25
C GLN A 257 -0.71 5.23 14.71
N TYR A 258 0.42 4.99 14.06
CA TYR A 258 0.52 4.91 12.60
C TYR A 258 0.12 3.50 12.12
N HIS A 259 0.84 2.47 12.54
CA HIS A 259 0.57 1.08 12.15
C HIS A 259 0.41 0.20 13.39
N PRO A 260 -0.81 0.04 13.94
CA PRO A 260 -1.05 -0.81 15.09
C PRO A 260 -1.07 -2.30 14.73
N VAL A 261 -0.82 -3.16 15.73
CA VAL A 261 -0.85 -4.62 15.59
C VAL A 261 -2.20 -5.08 15.01
N GLY A 262 -2.16 -5.97 14.01
CA GLY A 262 -3.34 -6.58 13.40
C GLY A 262 -3.98 -5.77 12.27
N VAL A 263 -3.42 -4.62 11.90
CA VAL A 263 -3.96 -3.76 10.82
C VAL A 263 -3.23 -3.95 9.50
N GLY A 264 -1.89 -3.96 9.51
CA GLY A 264 -1.06 -4.12 8.32
C GLY A 264 -0.66 -5.58 8.07
N ASN A 265 -0.51 -5.92 6.80
CA ASN A 265 0.11 -7.16 6.32
C ASN A 265 1.38 -6.82 5.54
N GLY A 266 2.48 -7.49 5.85
CA GLY A 266 3.50 -7.83 4.85
C GLY A 266 3.10 -9.13 4.16
N TYR A 267 3.69 -9.41 3.00
CA TYR A 267 3.41 -10.63 2.22
C TYR A 267 4.69 -11.33 1.81
N VAL A 268 4.77 -12.64 2.07
CA VAL A 268 5.79 -13.52 1.49
C VAL A 268 5.14 -14.31 0.37
N LEU A 269 5.61 -14.10 -0.86
CA LEU A 269 5.16 -14.78 -2.06
C LEU A 269 6.17 -15.88 -2.42
N THR A 270 5.68 -17.06 -2.80
CA THR A 270 6.51 -18.14 -3.35
C THR A 270 6.42 -18.14 -4.87
N LEU A 271 7.51 -17.76 -5.54
CA LEU A 271 7.63 -17.66 -6.99
C LEU A 271 8.75 -18.61 -7.45
N GLY A 272 8.38 -19.75 -8.04
CA GLY A 272 9.30 -20.84 -8.32
C GLY A 272 9.94 -21.37 -7.03
N ASP A 273 11.27 -21.42 -7.00
CA ASP A 273 12.07 -21.81 -5.83
C ASP A 273 12.48 -20.63 -4.93
N LYS A 274 11.88 -19.43 -5.11
CA LYS A 274 12.23 -18.20 -4.38
C LYS A 274 11.07 -17.69 -3.52
N GLN A 275 11.42 -17.16 -2.35
CA GLN A 275 10.51 -16.39 -1.50
C GLN A 275 10.78 -14.89 -1.66
N VAL A 276 9.75 -14.11 -1.97
CA VAL A 276 9.79 -12.64 -2.11
C VAL A 276 8.97 -12.02 -1.00
N TYR A 277 9.57 -11.16 -0.19
CA TYR A 277 8.92 -10.48 0.93
C TYR A 277 8.67 -9.00 0.62
N ILE A 278 7.40 -8.59 0.67
CA ILE A 278 6.97 -7.19 0.61
C ILE A 278 6.53 -6.81 2.03
N ALA A 279 7.26 -5.90 2.68
CA ALA A 279 7.02 -5.64 4.10
C ALA A 279 5.76 -4.82 4.39
N GLY A 280 5.31 -3.97 3.46
CA GLY A 280 4.38 -2.90 3.78
C GLY A 280 5.02 -1.92 4.76
N ASP A 281 4.20 -1.15 5.47
CA ASP A 281 4.68 -0.21 6.48
C ASP A 281 4.82 -0.87 7.85
N THR A 282 6.06 -0.94 8.34
CA THR A 282 6.38 -1.67 9.57
C THR A 282 7.70 -1.19 10.18
N GLU A 283 7.91 -1.51 11.46
CA GLU A 283 9.23 -1.57 12.09
C GLU A 283 9.74 -3.04 12.12
N PRO A 284 10.95 -3.35 12.63
CA PRO A 284 11.48 -4.72 12.68
C PRO A 284 10.74 -5.60 13.71
N THR A 285 9.58 -6.14 13.32
CA THR A 285 8.76 -7.03 14.14
C THR A 285 9.44 -8.39 14.33
N ASP A 286 9.11 -9.11 15.40
CA ASP A 286 9.63 -10.46 15.63
C ASP A 286 9.28 -11.41 14.46
N ASP A 287 8.09 -11.25 13.88
CA ASP A 287 7.64 -12.02 12.72
C ASP A 287 8.50 -11.77 11.47
N MET A 288 8.90 -10.51 11.22
CA MET A 288 9.83 -10.17 10.14
C MET A 288 11.22 -10.76 10.40
N LEU A 289 11.74 -10.56 11.62
CA LEU A 289 13.09 -11.00 11.99
C LEU A 289 13.24 -12.53 12.03
N ALA A 290 12.13 -13.26 12.13
CA ALA A 290 12.08 -14.72 12.08
C ALA A 290 12.01 -15.30 10.65
N LEU A 291 11.89 -14.46 9.61
CA LEU A 291 11.89 -14.92 8.22
C LEU A 291 13.22 -15.60 7.86
N THR A 292 13.15 -16.60 6.99
CA THR A 292 14.31 -17.38 6.51
C THR A 292 14.15 -17.67 5.03
N ASP A 293 15.28 -17.87 4.34
CA ASP A 293 15.35 -18.22 2.91
C ASP A 293 14.60 -17.22 2.00
N ILE A 294 14.64 -15.93 2.36
CA ILE A 294 14.09 -14.84 1.55
C ILE A 294 15.08 -14.49 0.45
N ALA A 295 14.65 -14.63 -0.81
CA ALA A 295 15.46 -14.27 -1.97
C ALA A 295 15.48 -12.76 -2.19
N VAL A 296 14.33 -12.12 -2.03
CA VAL A 296 14.16 -10.68 -2.24
C VAL A 296 13.30 -10.11 -1.13
N ALA A 297 13.73 -9.00 -0.51
CA ALA A 297 12.93 -8.26 0.47
C ALA A 297 12.80 -6.79 0.10
N PHE A 298 11.59 -6.23 0.19
CA PHE A 298 11.30 -4.81 0.07
C PHE A 298 11.01 -4.24 1.47
N LEU A 299 11.79 -3.25 1.91
CA LEU A 299 11.76 -2.75 3.29
C LEU A 299 11.58 -1.22 3.33
N PRO A 300 10.61 -0.71 4.12
CA PRO A 300 10.34 0.72 4.22
C PRO A 300 11.34 1.39 5.17
N MET A 301 11.66 2.67 4.97
CA MET A 301 12.50 3.41 5.90
C MET A 301 12.24 4.91 5.87
N ASN A 302 11.03 5.32 6.24
CA ASN A 302 10.57 6.71 6.24
C ASN A 302 9.97 7.09 7.60
N LEU A 303 10.67 7.96 8.32
CA LEU A 303 10.23 8.43 9.62
C LEU A 303 9.17 9.54 9.50
N PRO A 304 8.21 9.59 10.46
CA PRO A 304 8.11 8.75 11.66
C PRO A 304 7.28 7.46 11.48
N TYR A 305 6.96 7.06 10.25
CA TYR A 305 5.93 6.07 9.95
C TYR A 305 6.43 4.62 10.02
N THR A 306 7.67 4.38 9.58
CA THR A 306 8.26 3.04 9.47
C THR A 306 9.63 2.96 10.17
N MET A 307 10.65 2.43 9.50
CA MET A 307 11.99 2.23 10.07
C MET A 307 12.87 3.47 9.93
N THR A 308 13.82 3.64 10.86
CA THR A 308 15.05 4.38 10.52
C THR A 308 15.89 3.56 9.54
N PRO A 309 16.76 4.18 8.73
CA PRO A 309 17.72 3.45 7.90
C PRO A 309 18.61 2.47 8.70
N GLU A 310 18.96 2.79 9.95
CA GLU A 310 19.69 1.87 10.85
C GLU A 310 18.84 0.67 11.27
N GLN A 311 17.55 0.88 11.58
CA GLN A 311 16.62 -0.21 11.88
C GLN A 311 16.48 -1.14 10.65
N ALA A 312 16.40 -0.60 9.44
CA ALA A 312 16.35 -1.38 8.22
C ALA A 312 17.65 -2.17 8.00
N ALA A 313 18.83 -1.55 8.15
CA ALA A 313 20.11 -2.24 8.04
C ALA A 313 20.25 -3.36 9.09
N GLN A 314 19.79 -3.13 10.32
CA GLN A 314 19.76 -4.15 11.37
C GLN A 314 18.81 -5.30 11.03
N ALA A 315 17.61 -5.00 10.51
CA ALA A 315 16.65 -6.03 10.09
C ALA A 315 17.27 -6.91 8.98
N ILE A 316 17.82 -6.29 7.94
CA ILE A 316 18.51 -7.00 6.83
C ILE A 316 19.61 -7.92 7.37
N ASN A 317 20.47 -7.41 8.25
CA ASN A 317 21.55 -8.19 8.85
C ASN A 317 21.06 -9.33 9.76
N THR A 318 19.79 -9.31 10.19
CA THR A 318 19.20 -10.31 11.09
C THR A 318 18.57 -11.46 10.31
N PHE A 319 17.62 -11.18 9.41
CA PHE A 319 16.90 -12.24 8.66
C PHE A 319 17.55 -12.57 7.29
N LYS A 320 18.54 -11.77 6.87
CA LYS A 320 19.50 -12.07 5.80
C LYS A 320 18.84 -12.44 4.45
N PRO A 321 18.01 -11.56 3.86
CA PRO A 321 17.53 -11.78 2.51
C PRO A 321 18.72 -11.80 1.53
N ALA A 322 18.65 -12.56 0.44
CA ALA A 322 19.74 -12.55 -0.55
C ALA A 322 19.85 -11.18 -1.25
N ILE A 323 18.72 -10.52 -1.51
CA ILE A 323 18.63 -9.19 -2.11
C ILE A 323 17.67 -8.34 -1.27
N ALA A 324 18.07 -7.10 -0.98
CA ALA A 324 17.22 -6.11 -0.31
C ALA A 324 17.00 -4.88 -1.19
N TYR A 325 15.75 -4.48 -1.33
CA TYR A 325 15.31 -3.25 -1.96
C TYR A 325 14.77 -2.30 -0.88
N PRO A 326 15.54 -1.28 -0.51
CA PRO A 326 15.01 -0.12 0.18
C PRO A 326 13.93 0.54 -0.69
N TYR A 327 12.72 0.67 -0.17
CA TYR A 327 11.64 1.47 -0.77
C TYR A 327 11.03 2.37 0.31
N HIS A 328 10.00 3.17 -0.01
CA HIS A 328 9.30 4.01 0.99
C HIS A 328 10.29 4.71 1.93
N TYR A 329 11.25 5.43 1.35
CA TYR A 329 12.31 6.08 2.12
C TYR A 329 12.24 7.61 2.05
N GLY A 330 11.51 8.16 1.07
CA GLY A 330 11.37 9.61 0.87
C GLY A 330 12.74 10.28 0.77
N ASP A 331 13.00 11.21 1.70
CA ASP A 331 14.27 11.94 1.80
C ASP A 331 15.27 11.32 2.81
N SER A 332 15.05 10.07 3.25
CA SER A 332 15.88 9.46 4.28
C SER A 332 17.33 9.25 3.83
N ASP A 333 18.27 9.43 4.77
CA ASP A 333 19.69 9.18 4.53
C ASP A 333 19.95 7.68 4.45
N LEU A 334 20.32 7.19 3.25
CA LEU A 334 20.54 5.78 2.99
C LEU A 334 21.95 5.31 3.36
N ALA A 335 22.86 6.20 3.81
CA ALA A 335 24.22 5.83 4.19
C ALA A 335 24.31 4.67 5.22
N PRO A 336 23.40 4.55 6.21
CA PRO A 336 23.43 3.42 7.14
C PRO A 336 23.29 2.04 6.48
N LEU A 337 22.73 1.95 5.27
CA LEU A 337 22.64 0.69 4.53
C LEU A 337 24.01 0.16 4.07
N GLU A 338 25.05 0.99 4.06
CA GLU A 338 26.44 0.55 3.82
C GLU A 338 26.96 -0.42 4.90
N THR A 339 26.27 -0.50 6.05
CA THR A 339 26.59 -1.43 7.13
C THR A 339 25.98 -2.83 6.95
N VAL A 340 25.20 -3.05 5.89
CA VAL A 340 24.69 -4.37 5.52
C VAL A 340 25.86 -5.28 5.13
N GLY A 341 25.87 -6.49 5.67
CA GLY A 341 26.92 -7.48 5.39
C GLY A 341 26.88 -8.01 3.95
N ASP A 342 27.98 -8.63 3.53
CA ASP A 342 28.18 -9.21 2.19
C ASP A 342 27.27 -10.40 1.83
N HIS A 343 26.43 -10.84 2.77
CA HIS A 343 25.42 -11.88 2.56
C HIS A 343 24.16 -11.35 1.86
N THR A 344 23.97 -10.03 1.79
CA THR A 344 22.83 -9.38 1.13
C THR A 344 23.32 -8.41 0.06
N GLU A 345 22.77 -8.52 -1.15
CA GLU A 345 22.92 -7.48 -2.17
C GLU A 345 21.88 -6.38 -1.96
N VAL A 346 22.30 -5.17 -1.59
CA VAL A 346 21.39 -4.01 -1.48
C VAL A 346 21.25 -3.34 -2.85
N ARG A 347 20.03 -3.25 -3.36
CA ARG A 347 19.72 -2.63 -4.66
C ARG A 347 18.89 -1.37 -4.48
N LEU A 348 19.49 -0.23 -4.75
CA LEU A 348 18.80 1.05 -4.83
C LEU A 348 18.17 1.21 -6.22
N ARG A 349 16.90 1.62 -6.26
CA ARG A 349 16.17 1.94 -7.48
C ARG A 349 15.50 3.30 -7.34
N ASP A 350 15.07 3.85 -8.47
CA ASP A 350 14.30 5.08 -8.47
C ASP A 350 12.84 4.76 -8.12
N TRP A 351 12.48 4.98 -6.86
CA TRP A 351 11.12 4.82 -6.35
C TRP A 351 10.30 6.10 -6.45
N TYR A 352 10.84 7.17 -7.04
CA TYR A 352 10.20 8.49 -7.10
C TYR A 352 10.36 9.12 -8.49
N ALA A 353 10.28 8.28 -9.54
CA ALA A 353 10.48 8.70 -10.92
C ALA A 353 9.45 9.75 -11.38
N SER A 354 8.28 9.79 -10.72
CA SER A 354 7.20 10.75 -10.98
C SER A 354 7.45 12.15 -10.37
N GLY A 355 8.45 12.27 -9.49
CA GLY A 355 8.74 13.46 -8.70
C GLY A 355 7.92 13.51 -7.40
N ALA A 356 8.63 13.50 -6.27
CA ALA A 356 8.04 13.56 -4.92
C ALA A 356 7.41 14.91 -4.56
#